data_AF-A0A2V5TGM2-F1
#
_entry.id   AF-A0A2V5TGM2-F1
#
_cell.length_a   1.000
_cell.length_b   1.000
_cell.length_c   1.000
_cell.angle_alpha   90.00
_cell.angle_beta   90.00
_cell.angle_gamma   90.00
#
_symmetry.space_group_name_H-M   'P 1'
#
loop_
_entity.id
_entity.type
_entity.pdbx_description
1 polymer ?
#
loop_
_entity_poly.entity_id
_entity_poly.type
_entity_poly.pdbx_seq_one_letter_code
_entity_poly.pdbx_strand_id
1 'polypeptide(L)' 'MPQSLHVLSAHIIFSTKRRHPWLTPDVRERIWAYQSRILQNLGCSSITVG' A
#
# COMPACT_ATOMS: atom_id res chain seq x y z
N MET A 1 15.89 0.99 30.00
CA MET A 1 14.63 1.11 29.23
C MET A 1 14.61 -0.04 28.23
N PRO A 2 13.64 -0.98 28.27
CA PRO A 2 13.55 -2.00 27.24
C PRO A 2 13.13 -1.29 25.95
N GLN A 3 14.06 -1.09 25.03
CA GLN A 3 13.76 -0.54 23.71
C GLN A 3 13.35 -1.72 22.83
N SER A 4 12.06 -1.80 22.54
CA SER A 4 11.48 -2.77 21.63
C SER A 4 11.85 -2.37 20.20
N LEU A 5 13.02 -2.79 19.72
CA LEU A 5 13.39 -2.64 18.32
C LEU A 5 12.59 -3.67 17.51
N HIS A 6 11.67 -3.20 16.69
CA HIS A 6 10.87 -4.03 15.81
C HIS A 6 10.95 -3.53 14.37
N VAL A 7 11.10 -4.47 13.44
CA VAL A 7 10.97 -4.24 12.00
C VAL A 7 9.73 -5.00 11.56
N LEU A 8 8.66 -4.27 11.21
CA LEU A 8 7.41 -4.87 10.76
C LEU A 8 7.27 -4.67 9.24
N SER A 9 7.20 -5.78 8.52
CA SER A 9 6.91 -5.79 7.08
C SER A 9 5.65 -6.61 6.83
N ALA A 10 4.76 -6.09 5.99
CA ALA A 10 3.49 -6.74 5.69
C ALA A 10 3.24 -6.73 4.18
N HIS A 11 2.69 -7.82 3.66
CA HIS A 11 2.17 -7.91 2.31
C HIS A 11 0.64 -7.85 2.38
N ILE A 12 0.07 -6.71 1.98
CA ILE A 12 -1.36 -6.42 2.09
C ILE A 12 -1.99 -6.54 0.70
N ILE A 13 -3.00 -7.40 0.57
CA ILE A 13 -3.77 -7.60 -0.67
C ILE A 13 -5.24 -7.35 -0.37
N PHE A 14 -5.92 -6.61 -1.24
CA PHE A 14 -7.35 -6.33 -1.14
C PHE A 14 -8.03 -6.37 -2.51
N SER A 15 -9.36 -6.35 -2.52
CA SER A 15 -10.17 -6.35 -3.74
C SER A 15 -11.14 -5.16 -3.75
N THR A 16 -11.59 -4.80 -4.95
CA THR A 16 -12.66 -3.82 -5.15
C THR A 16 -14.00 -4.35 -4.62
N LYS A 17 -14.96 -3.43 -4.42
CA LYS A 17 -16.31 -3.79 -3.97
C LYS A 17 -16.92 -4.81 -4.95
N ARG A 18 -17.37 -5.95 -4.42
CA ARG A 18 -17.91 -7.08 -5.20
C ARG A 18 -16.97 -7.59 -6.30
N ARG A 19 -15.65 -7.41 -6.16
CA ARG A 19 -14.63 -7.81 -7.14
C ARG A 19 -14.86 -7.29 -8.56
N HIS A 20 -15.54 -6.15 -8.71
CA HIS A 20 -15.71 -5.54 -10.03
C HIS A 20 -14.36 -5.03 -10.56
N PRO A 21 -14.04 -5.23 -11.85
CA PRO A 21 -12.73 -4.90 -12.41
C PRO A 21 -12.57 -3.40 -12.71
N TRP A 22 -12.78 -2.54 -11.72
CA TRP A 22 -12.68 -1.07 -11.87
C TRP A 22 -11.24 -0.56 -12.01
N LEU A 23 -10.27 -1.37 -11.58
CA LEU A 23 -8.85 -1.05 -11.70
C LEU A 23 -8.39 -1.37 -13.12
N THR A 24 -8.74 -0.51 -14.08
CA THR A 24 -8.20 -0.53 -15.44
C THR A 24 -6.72 -0.13 -15.45
N PRO A 25 -5.94 -0.47 -16.49
CA PRO A 25 -4.50 -0.16 -16.52
C PRO A 25 -4.17 1.32 -16.25
N ASP A 26 -4.94 2.24 -16.84
CA ASP A 26 -4.79 3.69 -16.67
C ASP A 26 -5.12 4.19 -15.24
N VAL A 27 -6.01 3.48 -14.54
CA VAL A 27 -6.40 3.79 -13.16
C VAL A 27 -5.42 3.18 -12.15
N ARG A 28 -4.86 1.99 -12.45
CA ARG A 28 -3.93 1.27 -11.55
C ARG A 28 -2.69 2.08 -11.22
N GLU A 29 -1.99 2.61 -12.22
CA GLU A 29 -0.76 3.37 -12.01
C GLU A 29 -0.98 4.58 -11.09
N ARG A 30 -2.08 5.31 -11.31
CA ARG A 30 -2.48 6.45 -10.49
C ARG A 30 -2.78 6.04 -9.05
N ILE A 31 -3.43 4.89 -8.86
CA ILE A 31 -3.73 4.34 -7.54
C ILE A 31 -2.47 3.85 -6.84
N TRP A 32 -1.50 3.28 -7.54
CA TRP A 32 -0.21 2.88 -6.96
C TRP A 32 0.56 4.10 -6.42
N ALA A 33 0.64 5.17 -7.21
CA ALA A 33 1.25 6.43 -6.77
C ALA A 33 0.52 7.01 -5.54
N TYR A 34 -0.82 6.99 -5.55
CA TYR A 34 -1.63 7.46 -4.43
C TYR A 34 -1.40 6.64 -3.15
N GLN A 35 -1.36 5.30 -3.25
CA GLN A 35 -1.09 4.41 -2.13
C GLN A 35 0.32 4.61 -1.56
N SER A 36 1.34 4.74 -2.40
CA SER A 36 2.70 5.04 -1.94
C SER A 36 2.73 6.35 -1.15
N ARG A 37 2.01 7.38 -1.61
CA ARG A 37 1.93 8.66 -0.89
C ARG A 37 1.22 8.54 0.46
N ILE A 38 0.15 7.73 0.55
CA ILE A 38 -0.51 7.45 1.84
C ILE A 38 0.48 6.80 2.81
N LEU A 39 1.22 5.77 2.38
CA LEU A 39 2.19 5.07 3.22
C LEU A 39 3.29 6.02 3.72
N GLN A 40 3.83 6.86 2.83
CA GLN A 40 4.82 7.87 3.19
C GLN A 40 4.28 8.86 4.25
N ASN A 41 3.05 9.34 4.08
CA ASN A 41 2.42 10.25 5.03
C ASN A 41 2.18 9.60 6.41
N LEU A 42 2.04 8.27 6.46
CA LEU A 42 1.91 7.49 7.70
C LEU A 42 3.28 7.10 8.30
N GLY A 43 4.40 7.55 7.72
CA GLY A 43 5.74 7.17 8.16
C GLY A 43 6.11 5.72 7.81
N CYS A 44 5.35 5.09 6.91
CA CYS A 44 5.63 3.73 6.44
C CYS A 44 6.52 3.77 5.19
N SER A 45 7.46 2.82 5.10
CA SER A 45 8.23 2.59 3.88
C SER A 45 7.41 1.74 2.90
N SER A 46 7.10 2.28 1.73
CA SER A 46 6.48 1.49 0.65
C SER A 46 7.57 0.71 -0.11
N ILE A 47 7.75 -0.58 0.21
CA ILE A 47 8.77 -1.44 -0.43
C ILE A 47 8.38 -1.73 -1.88
N THR A 48 7.14 -2.19 -2.09
CA THR A 48 6.57 -2.49 -3.41
C THR A 48 5.10 -2.09 -3.42
N VAL A 49 4.65 -1.44 -4.51
CA VAL A 49 3.25 -1.15 -4.78
C VAL A 49 2.98 -1.47 -6.24
N GLY A 50 2.11 -2.45 -6.51
CA GLY A 50 1.84 -2.94 -7.86
C GLY A 50 1.71 -4.45 -7.91
#